data_AF-A0A9P7YZF3-F1
#
_entry.id   AF-A0A9P7YZF3-F1
#
_cell.length_a   1.000
_cell.length_b   1.000
_cell.length_c   1.000
_cell.angle_alpha   90.00
_cell.angle_beta   90.00
_cell.angle_gamma   90.00
#
_symmetry.space_group_name_H-M   'P 1'
#
loop_
_entity.id
_entity.type
_entity.pdbx_description
1 polymer ?
#
loop_
_entity_poly.entity_id
_entity_poly.type
_entity_poly.pdbx_seq_one_letter_code
_entity_poly.pdbx_strand_id
1 'polypeptide(L)'
;MNRTTVGPSITVAHMSVKSDTGLVSITPDSIFVANRRTEHHLRGSYRCTFGSCERVFKFSKDLRRHIDSAHNAVPYYCPVHGCSYHQAGLGLFFKRMDHRIRHIRNQHAGK
;
A
#
# COMPACT_ATOMS: atom_id res chain seq x y z
N MET A 1 -3.75 47.78 33.24
CA MET A 1 -2.55 48.65 33.13
C MET A 1 -1.31 47.79 33.36
N ASN A 2 -0.16 48.18 32.80
CA ASN A 2 1.22 47.65 32.98
C ASN A 2 1.62 46.23 32.48
N ARG A 3 1.73 46.05 31.16
CA ARG A 3 2.81 45.20 30.62
C ARG A 3 4.03 46.07 30.34
N THR A 4 5.15 45.79 30.99
CA THR A 4 6.45 46.39 30.65
C THR A 4 7.56 45.37 30.90
N THR A 5 8.64 45.55 30.13
CA THR A 5 9.98 44.92 30.13
C THR A 5 10.07 43.61 29.34
N VAL A 6 10.63 43.51 28.12
CA VAL A 6 11.85 43.98 27.41
C VAL A 6 12.95 42.90 27.28
N GLY A 7 13.22 42.49 26.02
CA GLY A 7 14.50 41.95 25.49
C GLY A 7 14.75 40.43 25.54
N PRO A 8 15.62 39.86 24.65
CA PRO A 8 16.49 40.51 23.66
C PRO A 8 16.16 40.20 22.19
N SER A 9 16.58 41.16 21.35
CA SER A 9 16.59 41.12 19.89
C SER A 9 17.45 39.98 19.34
N ILE A 10 16.85 39.07 18.58
CA ILE A 10 17.59 38.17 17.70
C ILE A 10 17.29 38.61 16.27
N THR A 11 18.23 39.36 15.70
CA THR A 11 18.27 39.66 14.27
C THR A 11 18.54 38.37 13.51
N VAL A 12 17.49 37.74 12.97
CA VAL A 12 17.69 36.68 11.96
C VAL A 12 17.76 37.36 10.61
N ALA A 13 18.98 37.37 10.07
CA ALA A 13 19.29 37.85 8.74
C ALA A 13 18.46 37.09 7.69
N HIS A 14 17.84 37.86 6.81
CA HIS A 14 17.37 37.44 5.50
C HIS A 14 18.53 36.74 4.76
N MET A 15 18.39 35.47 4.42
CA MET A 15 19.34 34.79 3.54
C MET A 15 18.60 34.04 2.43
N SER A 16 19.00 34.42 1.22
CA SER A 16 18.41 34.16 -0.08
C SER A 16 18.24 32.68 -0.43
N VAL A 17 17.08 32.39 -1.02
CA VAL A 17 16.83 31.23 -1.88
C VAL A 17 17.87 31.16 -3.00
N LYS A 18 18.62 30.06 -3.08
CA LYS A 18 19.43 29.71 -4.24
C LYS A 18 18.73 28.55 -4.95
N SER A 19 18.02 28.92 -6.00
CA SER A 19 17.49 28.03 -7.03
C SER A 19 18.66 27.35 -7.74
N ASP A 20 18.78 26.04 -7.57
CA ASP A 20 19.58 25.20 -8.49
C ASP A 20 18.73 23.99 -8.89
N THR A 21 17.69 24.28 -9.66
CA THR A 21 17.02 23.26 -10.47
C THR A 21 17.74 23.22 -11.80
N GLY A 22 18.63 22.24 -11.96
CA GLY A 22 19.30 21.94 -13.21
C GLY A 22 18.32 21.87 -14.38
N LEU A 23 18.54 22.76 -15.32
CA LEU A 23 17.81 22.92 -16.58
C LEU A 23 18.09 21.70 -17.48
N VAL A 24 17.07 20.88 -17.74
CA VAL A 24 17.10 19.90 -18.84
C VAL A 24 16.24 20.44 -19.97
N SER A 25 16.87 20.60 -21.13
CA SER A 25 16.36 21.24 -22.35
C SER A 25 15.01 20.68 -22.82
N ILE A 26 14.07 21.58 -23.11
CA ILE A 26 12.77 21.30 -23.73
C ILE A 26 12.91 21.56 -25.25
N THR A 27 12.70 20.54 -26.09
CA THR A 27 12.39 20.76 -27.51
C THR A 27 10.88 20.87 -27.70
N PRO A 28 10.39 21.82 -28.52
CA PRO A 28 8.98 22.00 -28.80
C PRO A 28 8.57 21.11 -29.98
N ASP A 29 7.52 20.31 -29.82
CA ASP A 29 6.47 20.09 -30.81
C ASP A 29 5.65 18.84 -30.46
N SER A 30 4.51 19.06 -29.82
CA SER A 30 3.26 18.38 -30.17
C SER A 30 2.14 18.91 -29.30
N ILE A 31 1.30 19.72 -29.93
CA ILE A 31 -0.04 20.02 -29.46
C ILE A 31 -0.78 18.68 -29.32
N PHE A 32 -1.10 18.27 -28.09
CA PHE A 32 -2.18 17.31 -27.87
C PHE A 32 -3.09 17.82 -26.76
N VAL A 33 -4.32 18.07 -27.18
CA VAL A 33 -5.44 18.64 -26.43
C VAL A 33 -5.56 18.01 -25.04
N ALA A 34 -5.58 18.87 -24.03
CA ALA A 34 -5.86 18.52 -22.64
C ALA A 34 -7.29 18.01 -22.51
N ASN A 35 -7.47 16.69 -22.51
CA ASN A 35 -8.59 16.06 -21.83
C ASN A 35 -8.25 14.61 -21.47
N ARG A 36 -7.75 14.39 -20.25
CA ARG A 36 -7.81 13.08 -19.61
C ARG A 36 -7.63 13.22 -18.09
N ARG A 37 -8.74 13.08 -17.37
CA ARG A 37 -8.71 12.56 -15.99
C ARG A 37 -7.98 11.23 -16.06
N THR A 38 -6.81 11.10 -15.44
CA THR A 38 -6.25 9.89 -14.84
C THR A 38 -4.78 10.13 -14.50
N GLU A 39 -4.56 10.71 -13.32
CA GLU A 39 -3.27 10.68 -12.61
C GLU A 39 -2.94 9.22 -12.22
N HIS A 40 -2.57 8.40 -13.21
CA HIS A 40 -2.15 7.01 -13.02
C HIS A 40 -0.68 6.77 -13.36
N HIS A 41 0.10 7.83 -13.64
CA HIS A 41 1.45 7.67 -14.18
C HIS A 41 2.50 8.62 -13.59
N LEU A 42 2.70 8.56 -12.28
CA LEU A 42 4.08 8.55 -11.75
C LEU A 42 4.26 7.27 -10.93
N ARG A 43 5.24 6.42 -11.28
CA ARG A 43 5.62 5.17 -10.57
C ARG A 43 4.61 4.01 -10.63
N GLY A 44 4.45 3.41 -11.81
CA GLY A 44 3.49 2.33 -12.09
C GLY A 44 3.80 0.93 -11.53
N SER A 45 4.33 0.77 -10.32
CA SER A 45 4.38 -0.54 -9.66
C SER A 45 4.54 -0.48 -8.14
N TYR A 46 3.88 -1.42 -7.44
CA TYR A 46 3.86 -1.61 -5.99
C TYR A 46 4.71 -2.82 -5.63
N ARG A 47 5.89 -2.60 -5.04
CA ARG A 47 6.84 -3.66 -4.66
C ARG A 47 6.61 -4.11 -3.22
N CYS A 48 6.79 -5.40 -2.95
CA CYS A 48 6.81 -5.93 -1.60
C CYS A 48 8.00 -5.39 -0.81
N THR A 49 7.76 -4.94 0.43
CA THR A 49 8.78 -4.34 1.29
C THR A 49 9.54 -5.37 2.14
N PHE A 50 9.16 -6.64 2.06
CA PHE A 50 9.85 -7.71 2.77
C PHE A 50 11.18 -8.03 2.07
N GLY A 51 12.29 -8.02 2.84
CA GLY A 51 13.65 -8.12 2.29
C GLY A 51 13.96 -9.41 1.53
N SER A 52 13.18 -10.47 1.73
CA SER A 52 13.27 -11.73 1.00
C SER A 52 12.27 -11.85 -0.15
N CYS A 53 11.50 -10.79 -0.44
CA CYS A 53 10.42 -10.83 -1.43
C CYS A 53 10.56 -9.75 -2.50
N GLU A 54 10.83 -10.17 -3.72
CA GLU A 54 11.03 -9.26 -4.86
C GLU A 54 9.78 -9.08 -5.72
N ARG A 55 8.59 -9.43 -5.19
CA ARG A 55 7.35 -9.36 -5.97
C ARG A 55 6.90 -7.91 -6.18
N VAL A 56 6.43 -7.66 -7.40
CA VAL A 56 6.00 -6.35 -7.86
C VAL A 56 4.60 -6.47 -8.47
N PHE A 57 3.71 -5.55 -8.12
CA PHE A 57 2.31 -5.57 -8.49
C PHE A 57 1.91 -4.29 -9.21
N LYS A 58 0.96 -4.40 -10.14
CA LYS A 58 0.41 -3.25 -10.86
C LYS A 58 -0.50 -2.38 -9.98
N PHE A 59 -1.14 -2.99 -8.97
CA PHE A 59 -2.11 -2.32 -8.11
C PHE A 59 -1.80 -2.53 -6.63
N SER A 60 -2.13 -1.53 -5.81
CA SER A 60 -1.96 -1.56 -4.35
C SER A 60 -2.76 -2.69 -3.69
N LYS A 61 -3.96 -2.98 -4.20
CA LYS A 61 -4.82 -4.08 -3.73
C LYS A 61 -4.14 -5.45 -3.87
N ASP A 62 -3.37 -5.64 -4.93
CA ASP A 62 -2.67 -6.90 -5.20
C ASP A 62 -1.44 -7.05 -4.30
N LEU A 63 -0.71 -5.96 -4.08
CA LEU A 63 0.38 -5.93 -3.10
C LEU A 63 -0.14 -6.26 -1.69
N ARG A 64 -1.25 -5.65 -1.25
CA ARG A 64 -1.84 -5.91 0.07
C ARG A 64 -2.23 -7.37 0.23
N ARG A 65 -2.92 -7.95 -0.76
CA ARG A 65 -3.30 -9.36 -0.77
C ARG A 65 -2.08 -10.29 -0.75
N HIS A 66 -1.02 -9.90 -1.44
CA HIS A 66 0.23 -10.63 -1.40
C HIS A 66 0.86 -10.62 -0.01
N ILE A 67 0.96 -9.46 0.64
CA ILE A 67 1.51 -9.34 2.00
C ILE A 67 0.70 -10.21 2.98
N ASP A 68 -0.63 -10.13 2.91
CA ASP A 68 -1.53 -10.90 3.78
C ASP A 68 -1.32 -12.42 3.63
N SER A 69 -1.17 -12.91 2.40
CA SER A 69 -1.05 -14.35 2.14
C SER A 69 0.37 -14.92 2.21
N ALA A 70 1.40 -14.09 1.98
CA ALA A 70 2.79 -14.53 1.87
C ALA A 70 3.63 -14.18 3.10
N HIS A 71 3.28 -13.12 3.81
CA HIS A 71 4.08 -12.60 4.92
C HIS A 71 3.32 -12.58 6.24
N ASN A 72 2.02 -12.28 6.20
CA ASN A 72 1.14 -12.31 7.37
C ASN A 72 0.19 -13.52 7.33
N ALA A 73 0.67 -14.66 6.80
CA ALA A 73 -0.15 -15.83 6.53
C ALA A 73 -0.74 -16.42 7.83
N VAL A 74 -1.91 -15.92 8.23
CA VAL A 74 -2.70 -16.51 9.31
C VAL A 74 -3.47 -17.69 8.74
N PRO A 75 -3.41 -18.88 9.37
CA PRO A 75 -4.19 -20.01 8.93
C PRO A 75 -5.70 -19.75 9.11
N TYR A 76 -6.46 -19.87 8.03
CA TYR A 76 -7.92 -19.77 8.07
C TYR A 76 -8.53 -21.17 8.12
N TYR A 77 -9.12 -21.51 9.27
CA TYR A 77 -9.83 -22.77 9.48
C TYR A 77 -11.31 -22.67 9.12
N CYS A 78 -11.89 -23.78 8.68
CA CYS A 78 -13.32 -23.92 8.45
C CYS A 78 -14.07 -24.00 9.80
N PRO A 79 -15.16 -23.24 10.02
CA PRO A 79 -15.87 -23.27 11.30
C PRO A 79 -16.70 -24.54 11.52
N VAL A 80 -16.90 -25.36 10.48
CA VAL A 80 -17.77 -26.54 10.53
C VAL A 80 -17.07 -27.71 11.21
N HIS A 81 -17.59 -28.15 12.35
CA HIS A 81 -17.11 -29.34 13.06
C HIS A 81 -17.16 -30.59 12.16
N GLY A 82 -16.11 -31.41 12.23
CA GLY A 82 -15.97 -32.60 11.39
C GLY A 82 -15.47 -32.33 9.96
N CYS A 83 -15.29 -31.07 9.57
CA CYS A 83 -14.61 -30.74 8.33
C CYS A 83 -13.09 -30.95 8.46
N SER A 84 -12.44 -31.51 7.44
CA SER A 84 -10.98 -31.71 7.42
C SER A 84 -10.18 -30.41 7.61
N TYR A 85 -10.78 -29.26 7.31
CA TYR A 85 -10.17 -27.93 7.45
C TYR A 85 -10.51 -27.22 8.77
N HIS A 86 -11.17 -27.91 9.71
CA HIS A 86 -11.63 -27.31 10.97
C HIS A 86 -10.54 -27.18 12.03
N GLN A 87 -9.62 -28.15 12.11
CA GLN A 87 -8.67 -28.23 13.23
C GLN A 87 -7.21 -28.12 12.80
N ALA A 88 -6.46 -27.30 13.54
CA ALA A 88 -5.05 -26.97 13.34
C ALA A 88 -4.06 -28.15 13.42
N GLY A 89 -4.49 -29.33 13.89
CA GLY A 89 -3.62 -30.50 14.07
C GLY A 89 -3.37 -31.33 12.80
N LEU A 90 -4.20 -31.20 11.76
CA LEU A 90 -4.03 -31.93 10.49
C LEU A 90 -3.26 -31.14 9.43
N GLY A 91 -2.79 -29.92 9.75
CA GLY A 91 -2.10 -29.04 8.81
C GLY A 91 -2.96 -28.54 7.64
N LEU A 92 -4.28 -28.80 7.66
CA LEU A 92 -5.21 -28.40 6.61
C LEU A 92 -5.84 -27.05 6.96
N PHE A 93 -5.26 -25.96 6.43
CA PHE A 93 -5.78 -24.61 6.57
C PHE A 93 -5.72 -23.86 5.25
N PHE A 94 -6.59 -22.88 5.09
CA PHE A 94 -6.51 -21.98 3.95
C PHE A 94 -5.52 -20.86 4.27
N LYS A 95 -4.61 -20.57 3.33
CA LYS A 95 -3.71 -19.40 3.41
C LYS A 95 -4.42 -18.08 3.09
N ARG A 96 -5.68 -18.15 2.67
CA ARG A 96 -6.48 -17.01 2.21
C ARG A 96 -7.93 -17.15 2.63
N MET A 97 -8.48 -16.05 3.14
CA MET A 97 -9.86 -15.96 3.61
C MET A 97 -10.90 -16.30 2.53
N ASP A 98 -10.74 -15.79 1.31
CA ASP A 98 -11.69 -15.99 0.22
C ASP A 98 -11.80 -17.46 -0.22
N HIS A 99 -10.71 -18.21 -0.10
CA HIS A 99 -10.71 -19.64 -0.36
C HIS A 99 -11.49 -20.42 0.71
N ARG A 100 -11.36 -20.02 1.99
CA ARG A 100 -12.19 -20.57 3.07
C ARG A 100 -13.68 -20.27 2.82
N ILE A 101 -14.03 -19.03 2.49
CA ILE A 101 -15.43 -18.65 2.25
C ILE A 101 -16.03 -19.45 1.09
N ARG A 102 -15.28 -19.58 -0.02
CA ARG A 102 -15.69 -20.40 -1.17
C ARG A 102 -15.84 -21.87 -0.79
N HIS A 103 -14.93 -22.41 0.01
CA HIS A 103 -15.03 -23.77 0.54
C HIS A 103 -16.33 -23.95 1.33
N ILE A 104 -16.64 -23.04 2.26
CA ILE A 104 -17.85 -23.13 3.08
C ILE A 104 -19.09 -23.10 2.19
N ARG A 105 -19.16 -22.18 1.22
CA ARG A 105 -20.29 -22.11 0.30
C ARG A 105 -20.44 -23.37 -0.57
N ASN A 106 -19.35 -24.01 -0.98
CA ASN A 106 -19.44 -25.14 -1.89
C ASN A 106 -19.62 -26.48 -1.16
N GLN A 107 -19.12 -26.60 0.07
CA GLN A 107 -19.10 -27.86 0.83
C GLN A 107 -20.13 -27.88 1.96
N HIS A 108 -20.57 -26.72 2.44
CA HIS A 108 -21.47 -26.58 3.60
C HIS A 108 -22.69 -25.70 3.31
N ALA A 109 -22.96 -25.34 2.05
CA ALA A 109 -24.22 -24.65 1.72
C ALA A 109 -25.39 -25.58 2.01
N GLY A 110 -26.23 -25.19 2.99
CA GLY A 110 -27.44 -25.92 3.36
C GLY A 110 -27.37 -26.70 4.68
N LYS A 111 -26.37 -26.46 5.54
CA LYS A 111 -26.41 -26.89 6.95
C LYS A 111 -26.93 -25.79 7.86
#